data_AF-A0A0S8K0V8-F1
#
_entry.id   AF-A0A0S8K0V8-F1
#
_cell.length_a   1.000
_cell.length_b   1.000
_cell.length_c   1.000
_cell.angle_alpha   90.00
_cell.angle_beta   90.00
_cell.angle_gamma   90.00
#
_symmetry.space_group_name_H-M   'P 1'
#
loop_
_entity.id
_entity.type
_entity.pdbx_description
1 polymer ?
#
loop_
_entity_poly.entity_id
_entity_poly.type
_entity_poly.pdbx_seq_one_letter_code
_entity_poly.pdbx_strand_id
1 'polypeptide(L)'
;MWFGTEKGLNRFDGYTIKTYQADQNDPTCLYNNAVRVLFEDKKGRLWIGCSSQEGGLHIYNRAKDNFIRVLPDPDIPADPGEDNIRVIVQDPSGILWLGTNNG
;
A
#
# COMPACT_ATOMS: atom_id res chain seq x y z
N MET A 1 1.30 -15.48 -3.39
CA MET A 1 1.86 -14.44 -4.28
C MET A 1 0.92 -13.25 -4.34
N TRP A 2 1.44 -12.05 -4.58
CA TRP A 2 0.66 -10.81 -4.67
C TRP A 2 0.92 -10.11 -6.00
N PHE A 3 -0.13 -9.53 -6.59
CA PHE A 3 -0.05 -8.83 -7.87
C PHE A 3 -0.84 -7.53 -7.81
N GLY A 4 -0.15 -6.41 -7.99
CA GLY A 4 -0.77 -5.10 -8.15
C GLY A 4 -1.23 -4.91 -9.59
N THR A 5 -2.41 -4.32 -9.78
CA THR A 5 -2.98 -4.05 -11.11
C THR A 5 -3.69 -2.68 -11.11
N GLU A 6 -4.17 -2.24 -12.26
CA GLU A 6 -5.06 -1.06 -12.36
C GLU A 6 -6.46 -1.32 -11.77
N LYS A 7 -6.82 -2.58 -11.52
CA LYS A 7 -8.15 -3.02 -11.08
C LYS A 7 -8.12 -3.71 -9.71
N GLY A 8 -7.17 -3.31 -8.87
CA GLY A 8 -7.04 -3.77 -7.49
C GLY A 8 -5.85 -4.67 -7.25
N LEU A 9 -5.83 -5.26 -6.06
CA LEU A 9 -4.78 -6.16 -5.58
C LEU A 9 -5.26 -7.60 -5.70
N ASN A 10 -4.42 -8.48 -6.24
CA ASN A 10 -4.72 -9.90 -6.35
C ASN A 10 -3.79 -10.71 -5.44
N ARG A 11 -4.37 -11.60 -4.64
CA ARG A 11 -3.65 -12.60 -3.85
C ARG A 11 -3.90 -13.97 -4.42
N PHE A 12 -2.82 -14.65 -4.81
CA PHE A 12 -2.87 -16.04 -5.26
C PHE A 12 -2.24 -16.97 -4.23
N ASP A 13 -2.97 -18.00 -3.81
CA ASP A 13 -2.54 -18.97 -2.81
C ASP A 13 -1.93 -20.26 -3.40
N GLY A 14 -1.91 -20.39 -4.73
CA GLY A 14 -1.50 -21.62 -5.42
C GLY A 14 -2.65 -22.32 -6.16
N TYR A 15 -3.90 -22.00 -5.80
CA TYR A 15 -5.11 -22.61 -6.35
C TYR A 15 -6.11 -21.56 -6.81
N THR A 16 -6.32 -20.51 -6.01
CA THR A 16 -7.34 -19.49 -6.23
C THR A 16 -6.75 -18.09 -6.18
N ILE A 17 -7.40 -17.17 -6.91
CA ILE A 17 -7.12 -15.75 -6.85
C ILE A 17 -8.22 -15.09 -6.05
N LYS A 18 -7.85 -14.37 -5.00
CA LYS A 18 -8.71 -13.41 -4.31
C LYS A 18 -8.35 -12.01 -4.78
N THR A 19 -9.35 -11.28 -5.27
CA THR A 19 -9.20 -9.88 -5.69
C THR A 19 -9.74 -8.95 -4.61
N TYR A 20 -8.96 -7.94 -4.26
CA TYR A 20 -9.34 -6.85 -3.37
C TYR A 20 -9.51 -5.60 -4.20
N GLN A 21 -10.70 -5.01 -4.15
CA GLN A 21 -11.03 -3.76 -4.84
C GLN A 21 -11.19 -2.63 -3.83
N ALA A 22 -11.11 -1.41 -4.35
CA ALA A 22 -11.31 -0.22 -3.57
C ALA A 22 -12.79 0.01 -3.25
N ASP A 23 -13.03 0.48 -2.03
CA ASP A 23 -14.32 1.01 -1.60
C ASP A 23 -14.04 2.25 -0.74
N GLN A 24 -14.41 3.41 -1.24
CA GLN A 24 -14.16 4.68 -0.56
C GLN A 24 -15.05 4.88 0.68
N ASN A 25 -16.11 4.09 0.82
CA ASN A 25 -17.01 4.14 1.97
C ASN A 25 -16.59 3.17 3.09
N ASP A 26 -15.67 2.24 2.80
CA ASP A 26 -15.15 1.28 3.78
C ASP A 26 -13.65 1.56 4.06
N PRO A 27 -13.30 2.09 5.24
CA PRO A 27 -11.91 2.40 5.58
C PRO A 27 -11.02 1.15 5.74
N THR A 28 -11.60 -0.05 5.70
CA THR A 28 -10.86 -1.32 5.76
C THR A 28 -10.55 -1.90 4.37
N CYS A 29 -11.02 -1.25 3.30
CA CYS A 29 -10.70 -1.59 1.92
C CYS A 29 -9.50 -0.78 1.40
N LEU A 30 -9.06 -1.07 0.18
CA LEU A 30 -8.15 -0.18 -0.52
C LEU A 30 -8.85 1.14 -0.82
N TYR A 31 -8.13 2.25 -0.74
CA TYR A 31 -8.70 3.54 -1.15
C TYR A 31 -8.79 3.71 -2.68
N ASN A 32 -7.87 3.08 -3.42
CA ASN A 32 -7.83 3.14 -4.88
C ASN A 32 -7.39 1.78 -5.47
N ASN A 33 -7.94 1.44 -6.63
CA ASN A 33 -7.68 0.20 -7.35
C ASN A 33 -6.32 0.17 -8.05
N ALA A 34 -5.74 1.33 -8.38
CA ALA A 34 -4.49 1.41 -9.13
C ALA A 34 -3.29 1.10 -8.23
N VAL A 35 -3.00 -0.18 -8.00
CA VAL A 35 -1.87 -0.62 -7.18
C VAL A 35 -0.59 -0.56 -7.99
N ARG A 36 0.38 0.25 -7.54
CA ARG A 36 1.66 0.49 -8.22
C ARG A 36 2.83 -0.17 -7.54
N VAL A 37 2.80 -0.27 -6.22
CA VAL A 37 3.93 -0.75 -5.42
C VAL A 37 3.44 -1.80 -4.44
N LEU A 38 4.21 -2.90 -4.35
CA LEU A 38 4.06 -3.91 -3.34
C LEU A 38 5.43 -4.15 -2.71
N PHE A 39 5.50 -4.08 -1.38
CA PHE A 39 6.72 -4.30 -0.65
C PHE A 39 6.45 -5.06 0.65
N GLU A 40 7.10 -6.20 0.85
CA GLU A 40 7.05 -6.91 2.12
C GLU A 40 8.29 -6.57 2.93
N ASP A 41 8.08 -6.01 4.12
CA ASP A 41 9.20 -5.65 4.98
C ASP A 41 9.77 -6.86 5.73
N LYS A 42 10.92 -6.68 6.39
CA LYS A 42 11.58 -7.70 7.22
C LYS A 42 10.72 -8.24 8.36
N LYS A 43 9.60 -7.58 8.71
CA LYS A 43 8.65 -8.02 9.74
C LYS A 43 7.46 -8.78 9.13
N GLY A 44 7.45 -9.02 7.81
CA GLY A 44 6.38 -9.72 7.10
C GLY A 44 5.10 -8.87 6.89
N ARG A 45 5.21 -7.55 7.05
CA ARG A 45 4.11 -6.63 6.75
C ARG A 45 4.16 -6.30 5.27
N LEU A 46 3.02 -6.48 4.59
CA LEU A 46 2.87 -6.10 3.19
C LEU A 46 2.38 -4.66 3.12
N TRP A 47 3.20 -3.82 2.51
CA TRP A 47 2.95 -2.43 2.16
C TRP A 47 2.46 -2.35 0.71
N ILE A 48 1.44 -1.54 0.50
CA ILE A 48 0.76 -1.38 -0.78
C ILE A 48 0.70 0.11 -1.09
N GLY A 49 1.35 0.53 -2.17
CA GLY A 49 1.26 1.88 -2.70
C GLY A 49 0.26 1.94 -3.86
N CYS A 50 -0.80 2.71 -3.68
CA CYS A 50 -1.78 3.00 -4.74
C CYS A 50 -1.54 4.37 -5.37
N SER A 51 -1.79 4.48 -6.68
CA SER A 51 -1.76 5.77 -7.37
C SER A 51 -3.05 6.53 -7.08
N SER A 52 -2.93 7.73 -6.52
CA SER A 52 -4.04 8.51 -5.97
C SER A 52 -3.61 9.97 -5.82
N GLN A 53 -4.55 10.90 -5.92
CA GLN A 53 -4.30 12.33 -5.64
C GLN A 53 -4.24 12.63 -4.13
N GLU A 54 -4.71 11.70 -3.29
CA GLU A 54 -4.76 11.84 -1.82
C GLU A 54 -3.78 10.88 -1.13
N GLY A 55 -2.78 10.41 -1.87
CA GLY A 55 -1.91 9.33 -1.42
C GLY A 55 -2.64 8.00 -1.32
N GLY A 56 -1.88 6.95 -1.04
CA GLY A 56 -2.41 5.59 -1.19
C GLY A 56 -1.60 4.51 -0.51
N LEU A 57 -0.89 4.83 0.57
CA LEU A 57 -0.15 3.83 1.32
C LEU A 57 -1.07 3.04 2.24
N HIS A 58 -1.04 1.72 2.09
CA HIS A 58 -1.80 0.80 2.92
C HIS A 58 -0.89 -0.30 3.46
N ILE A 59 -1.29 -0.86 4.60
CA ILE A 59 -0.71 -2.08 5.15
C ILE A 59 -1.80 -3.15 5.14
N TYR A 60 -1.47 -4.33 4.60
CA TYR A 60 -2.39 -5.46 4.66
C TYR A 60 -2.34 -6.11 6.04
N ASN A 61 -3.50 -6.15 6.70
CA ASN A 61 -3.70 -6.81 7.97
C ASN A 61 -4.12 -8.26 7.75
N ARG A 62 -3.14 -9.16 7.85
CA ARG A 62 -3.32 -10.61 7.65
C ARG A 62 -4.35 -11.24 8.60
N ALA A 63 -4.48 -10.73 9.82
CA ALA A 63 -5.36 -11.31 10.83
C ALA A 63 -6.85 -11.03 10.57
N LYS A 64 -7.16 -9.86 9.97
CA LYS A 64 -8.52 -9.44 9.65
C LYS A 64 -8.85 -9.50 8.16
N ASP A 65 -7.87 -9.89 7.34
CA ASP A 65 -7.96 -9.96 5.88
C ASP A 65 -8.46 -8.65 5.25
N ASN A 66 -7.91 -7.53 5.72
CA ASN A 66 -8.30 -6.18 5.32
C ASN A 66 -7.09 -5.23 5.26
N PHE A 67 -7.33 -3.95 5.02
CA PHE A 67 -6.30 -2.93 4.85
C PHE A 67 -6.39 -1.85 5.93
N ILE A 68 -5.23 -1.31 6.28
CA ILE A 68 -5.09 -0.16 7.15
C ILE A 68 -4.45 0.94 6.30
N ARG A 69 -5.16 2.04 6.06
CA ARG A 69 -4.58 3.22 5.41
C ARG A 69 -3.57 3.85 6.36
N VAL A 70 -2.37 4.09 5.84
CA VAL A 70 -1.35 4.87 6.54
C VAL A 70 -1.65 6.32 6.21
N LEU A 71 -2.09 7.07 7.22
CA LEU A 71 -2.37 8.48 7.06
C LEU A 71 -1.07 9.28 7.16
N PRO A 72 -0.95 10.36 6.39
CA PRO A 72 0.12 11.34 6.53
C PRO A 72 0.20 11.87 7.95
N ASP A 73 1.42 12.07 8.44
CA ASP A 73 1.68 12.79 9.67
C ASP A 73 1.58 14.30 9.39
N PRO A 74 0.62 15.03 9.99
CA PRO A 74 0.46 16.46 9.76
C PRO A 74 1.65 17.29 10.24
N ASP A 75 2.49 16.74 11.11
CA ASP A 75 3.69 17.42 11.62
C ASP A 75 4.89 17.27 10.67
N ILE A 76 4.77 16.47 9.60
CA ILE A 76 5.79 16.29 8.56
C ILE A 76 5.38 17.07 7.30
N PRO A 77 6.05 18.21 7.00
CA PRO A 77 5.79 18.94 5.77
C PRO A 77 6.04 18.05 4.55
N ALA A 78 5.05 17.96 3.65
CA ALA A 78 5.08 17.11 2.46
C ALA A 78 5.34 15.62 2.78
N ASP A 79 4.58 15.08 3.74
CA ASP A 79 4.62 13.65 4.05
C ASP A 79 4.40 12.81 2.78
N PRO A 80 5.32 11.89 2.45
CA PRO A 80 5.23 11.04 1.25
C PRO A 80 3.98 10.15 1.20
N GLY A 81 3.30 9.94 2.34
CA GLY A 81 2.03 9.25 2.46
C GLY A 81 0.88 9.95 1.71
N GLU A 82 0.99 11.25 1.41
CA GLU A 82 0.03 12.00 0.58
C GLU A 82 0.26 11.88 -0.93
N ASP A 83 1.40 11.33 -1.35
CA ASP A 83 1.78 11.28 -2.76
C ASP A 83 1.69 9.86 -3.33
N ASN A 84 1.89 9.78 -4.64
CA ASN A 84 2.04 8.58 -5.42
C ASN A 84 3.39 7.95 -5.13
N ILE A 85 3.38 7.02 -4.19
CA ILE A 85 4.56 6.21 -3.89
C ILE A 85 4.91 5.36 -5.12
N ARG A 86 6.15 5.50 -5.58
CA ARG A 86 6.72 4.78 -6.73
C ARG A 86 7.63 3.64 -6.32
N VAL A 87 8.26 3.78 -5.16
CA VAL A 87 9.17 2.78 -4.63
C VAL A 87 9.14 2.79 -3.10
N ILE A 88 9.28 1.62 -2.52
CA ILE A 88 9.49 1.43 -1.09
C ILE A 88 10.75 0.59 -0.96
N VAL A 89 11.72 1.06 -0.18
CA VAL A 89 12.91 0.30 0.18
C VAL A 89 13.08 0.29 1.69
N GLN A 90 13.69 -0.78 2.21
CA GLN A 90 14.01 -0.89 3.62
C GLN A 90 15.51 -0.97 3.81
N ASP A 91 16.05 -0.15 4.69
CA ASP A 91 17.47 -0.18 5.01
C ASP A 91 17.83 -1.31 6.00
N PRO A 92 19.13 -1.54 6.29
CA PRO A 92 19.55 -2.53 7.27
C PRO A 92 18.98 -2.34 8.68
N SER A 93 18.79 -1.10 9.13
CA SER A 93 18.22 -0.76 10.45
C SER A 93 16.71 -0.98 10.53
N GLY A 94 16.06 -1.12 9.37
CA GLY A 94 14.62 -1.41 9.26
C GLY A 94 13.76 -0.19 8.99
N ILE A 95 14.36 0.98 8.76
CA ILE A 95 13.63 2.19 8.33
C ILE A 95 13.18 2.01 6.89
N LEU A 96 11.95 2.43 6.60
CA LEU A 96 11.39 2.46 5.26
C LEU A 96 11.63 3.82 4.65
N TRP A 97 12.14 3.80 3.42
CA TRP A 97 12.32 4.97 2.58
C TRP A 97 11.32 4.89 1.44
N LEU A 98 10.53 5.94 1.28
CA LEU A 98 9.47 6.05 0.28
C LEU A 98 9.94 7.03 -0.79
N GLY A 99 10.00 6.58 -2.04
CA GLY A 99 10.24 7.48 -3.17
C GLY A 99 8.91 7.85 -3.81
N THR A 100 8.67 9.15 -3.97
CA THR A 100 7.42 9.70 -4.51
C THR A 100 7.62 10.28 -5.92
N ASN A 101 6.57 10.85 -6.52
CA ASN A 101 6.73 11.59 -7.77
C ASN A 101 7.46 12.93 -7.55
N ASN A 102 7.39 13.49 -6.35
CA ASN A 102 7.87 14.84 -6.06
C ASN A 102 9.25 14.88 -5.40
N GLY A 103 9.85 13.72 -5.11
CA GLY A 103 11.15 13.61 -4.43
C GLY A 103 11.17 12.47 -3.43
#